data_AF-A0A2R7M6L5-F1
#
_entry.id   AF-A0A2R7M6L5-F1
#
_cell.length_a   1.000
_cell.length_b   1.000
_cell.length_c   1.000
_cell.angle_alpha   90.00
_cell.angle_beta   90.00
_cell.angle_gamma   90.00
#
_symmetry.space_group_name_H-M   'P 1'
#
loop_
_entity.id
_entity.type
_entity.pdbx_description
1 polymer ?
#
loop_
_entity_poly.entity_id
_entity_poly.type
_entity_poly.pdbx_seq_one_letter_code
_entity_poly.pdbx_strand_id
1 'polypeptide(L)'
;AGTALGAGGTGVSAGRTRTASRAEPTDATVTEGPDAANRALERARGLSTPRLLRATRWDVTIALAVAGTVNLAILLLAAANLAGVEGTDSLEGAYAALRDGLGAVVATLFAIGLLASGLASTSVGAYAGAEIMNGLLRARIPLVVRRLVTLVPALLILAAGVDPTLALVLSQVVLSFGIPFALVPLVALTARAEVLGIHRNRRVTTIAGVLASVFLIALNVTLLWLVFSGG
;
A
#
# COMPACT_ATOMS: atom_id res chain seq x y z
N ALA A 1 79.30 33.79 -64.01
CA ALA A 1 78.21 34.80 -63.98
C ALA A 1 76.92 34.07 -63.63
N GLY A 2 76.01 34.67 -62.86
CA GLY A 2 74.91 33.96 -62.17
C GLY A 2 75.41 33.25 -60.90
N THR A 3 74.82 33.29 -59.70
CA THR A 3 73.47 33.67 -59.19
C THR A 3 72.33 32.78 -59.71
N ALA A 4 71.32 32.36 -58.94
CA ALA A 4 70.97 32.46 -57.50
C ALA A 4 69.83 31.43 -57.19
N LEU A 5 69.45 31.01 -55.97
CA LEU A 5 69.84 31.22 -54.55
C LEU A 5 69.57 29.86 -53.80
N GLY A 6 69.36 29.66 -52.48
CA GLY A 6 69.37 30.52 -51.28
C GLY A 6 68.56 29.93 -50.10
N ALA A 7 69.12 30.01 -48.87
CA ALA A 7 68.49 29.74 -47.54
C ALA A 7 68.01 28.30 -47.22
N GLY A 8 68.03 27.82 -45.97
CA GLY A 8 68.50 28.42 -44.70
C GLY A 8 68.48 27.39 -43.54
N GLY A 9 69.05 27.74 -42.37
CA GLY A 9 69.07 26.86 -41.18
C GLY A 9 67.77 26.92 -40.34
N THR A 10 67.73 26.57 -39.04
CA THR A 10 68.80 26.26 -38.06
C THR A 10 68.23 25.53 -36.82
N GLY A 11 68.98 24.57 -36.24
CA GLY A 11 68.82 24.09 -34.85
C GLY A 11 67.59 23.21 -34.52
N VAL A 12 67.37 22.75 -33.28
CA VAL A 12 68.29 22.66 -32.12
C VAL A 12 67.78 21.63 -31.07
N SER A 13 68.70 20.91 -30.41
CA SER A 13 68.64 20.24 -29.09
C SER A 13 67.45 19.33 -28.63
N ALA A 14 67.80 18.06 -28.38
CA ALA A 14 67.47 17.19 -27.23
C ALA A 14 66.04 17.03 -26.63
N GLY A 15 65.65 15.76 -26.41
CA GLY A 15 64.54 15.37 -25.52
C GLY A 15 64.77 13.98 -24.88
N ARG A 16 64.60 13.84 -23.55
CA ARG A 16 64.82 12.58 -22.80
C ARG A 16 63.50 11.81 -22.63
N THR A 17 63.34 10.67 -23.28
CA THR A 17 62.17 9.80 -23.13
C THR A 17 62.28 8.85 -21.93
N ARG A 18 61.98 9.38 -20.73
CA ARG A 18 61.51 8.55 -19.60
C ARG A 18 59.99 8.40 -19.69
N THR A 19 59.49 7.38 -20.38
CA THR A 19 58.09 6.95 -20.26
C THR A 19 57.94 6.06 -19.03
N ALA A 20 57.15 6.51 -18.05
CA ALA A 20 56.95 5.79 -16.80
C ALA A 20 56.08 4.54 -16.99
N SER A 21 56.26 3.54 -16.11
CA SER A 21 55.35 2.41 -16.00
C SER A 21 53.94 2.92 -15.67
N ARG A 22 53.00 2.73 -16.61
CA ARG A 22 51.59 3.01 -16.40
C ARG A 22 51.00 1.84 -15.62
N ALA A 23 50.98 1.95 -14.29
CA ALA A 23 50.20 1.05 -13.47
C ALA A 23 48.75 1.04 -13.94
N GLU A 24 48.20 -0.15 -14.17
CA GLU A 24 46.76 -0.30 -14.34
C GLU A 24 46.07 0.08 -13.03
N PRO A 25 44.97 0.84 -13.05
CA PRO A 25 44.11 0.94 -11.89
C PRO A 25 43.45 -0.44 -11.71
N THR A 26 43.96 -1.23 -10.75
CA THR A 26 43.33 -2.48 -10.33
C THR A 26 41.83 -2.25 -10.13
N ASP A 27 40.98 -3.04 -10.79
CA ASP A 27 39.53 -2.96 -10.62
C ASP A 27 39.16 -3.43 -9.20
N ALA A 28 39.20 -2.46 -8.28
CA ALA A 28 39.08 -2.66 -6.85
C ALA A 28 37.61 -2.87 -6.46
N THR A 29 37.06 -4.01 -6.91
CA THR A 29 35.79 -4.60 -6.49
C THR A 29 34.71 -3.55 -6.28
N VAL A 30 34.15 -3.00 -7.37
CA VAL A 30 33.00 -2.11 -7.29
C VAL A 30 31.93 -2.79 -6.46
N THR A 31 31.73 -2.30 -5.24
CA THR A 31 30.68 -2.78 -4.37
C THR A 31 29.36 -2.47 -5.07
N GLU A 32 28.63 -3.52 -5.47
CA GLU A 32 27.33 -3.37 -6.13
C GLU A 32 26.31 -2.78 -5.14
N GLY A 33 26.38 -1.46 -4.97
CA GLY A 33 25.54 -0.74 -4.04
C GLY A 33 24.07 -0.81 -4.44
N PRO A 34 23.16 -0.29 -3.59
CA PRO A 34 21.72 -0.31 -3.83
C PRO A 34 21.31 0.19 -5.23
N ASP A 35 22.08 1.12 -5.82
CA ASP A 35 21.85 1.65 -7.16
C ASP A 35 22.09 0.62 -8.28
N ALA A 36 22.98 -0.37 -8.10
CA ALA A 36 23.16 -1.46 -9.06
C ALA A 36 21.93 -2.37 -9.10
N ALA A 37 21.45 -2.79 -7.93
CA ALA A 37 20.21 -3.57 -7.78
C ALA A 37 18.98 -2.79 -8.28
N ASN A 38 18.86 -1.50 -7.95
CA ASN A 38 17.80 -0.64 -8.48
C ASN A 38 17.87 -0.54 -10.02
N ARG A 39 19.04 -0.31 -10.62
CA ARG A 39 19.20 -0.30 -12.09
C ARG A 39 18.85 -1.64 -12.73
N ALA A 40 19.11 -2.76 -12.07
CA ALA A 40 18.69 -4.08 -12.54
C ALA A 40 17.17 -4.25 -12.50
N LEU A 41 16.52 -3.84 -11.41
CA LEU A 41 15.05 -3.85 -11.27
C LEU A 41 14.37 -2.90 -12.29
N GLU A 42 14.92 -1.72 -12.54
CA GLU A 42 14.37 -0.76 -13.51
C GLU A 42 14.53 -1.27 -14.95
N ARG A 43 15.65 -1.94 -15.28
CA ARG A 43 15.80 -2.66 -16.56
C ARG A 43 14.78 -3.79 -16.71
N ALA A 44 14.57 -4.59 -15.66
CA ALA A 44 13.61 -5.70 -15.69
C ALA A 44 12.13 -5.24 -15.74
N ARG A 45 11.82 -4.04 -15.24
CA ARG A 45 10.45 -3.47 -15.20
C ARG A 45 10.13 -2.50 -16.34
N GLY A 46 11.13 -2.06 -17.11
CA GLY A 46 10.99 -1.03 -18.15
C GLY A 46 10.60 0.37 -17.64
N LEU A 47 10.46 0.55 -16.32
CA LEU A 47 9.95 1.76 -15.67
C LEU A 47 10.84 2.12 -14.48
N SER A 48 11.17 3.40 -14.35
CA SER A 48 11.97 3.88 -13.22
C SER A 48 11.15 4.01 -11.94
N THR A 49 11.80 3.76 -10.81
CA THR A 49 11.21 3.75 -9.46
C THR A 49 10.46 5.05 -9.13
N PRO A 50 10.95 6.26 -9.46
CA PRO A 50 10.22 7.50 -9.22
C PRO A 50 8.96 7.66 -10.10
N ARG A 51 8.89 7.01 -11.27
CA ARG A 51 7.68 6.99 -12.11
C ARG A 51 6.64 6.03 -11.53
N LEU A 52 7.05 4.82 -11.16
CA LEU A 52 6.20 3.83 -10.50
C LEU A 52 5.57 4.40 -9.22
N LEU A 53 6.38 5.00 -8.34
CA LEU A 53 5.90 5.63 -7.09
C LEU A 53 4.93 6.80 -7.33
N ARG A 54 4.98 7.48 -8.48
CA ARG A 54 3.99 8.52 -8.85
C ARG A 54 2.70 7.92 -9.41
N ALA A 55 2.80 6.88 -10.23
CA ALA A 55 1.66 6.16 -10.77
C ALA A 55 0.84 5.49 -9.65
N THR A 56 1.48 4.69 -8.80
CA THR A 56 0.82 4.01 -7.66
C THR A 56 0.20 5.00 -6.66
N ARG A 57 0.78 6.21 -6.49
CA ARG A 57 0.14 7.25 -5.67
C ARG A 57 -1.16 7.75 -6.28
N TRP A 58 -1.18 8.05 -7.58
CA TRP A 58 -2.42 8.47 -8.26
C TRP A 58 -3.49 7.38 -8.27
N ASP A 59 -3.10 6.15 -8.58
CA ASP A 59 -3.95 4.95 -8.54
C ASP A 59 -4.60 4.77 -7.15
N VAL A 60 -3.80 4.70 -6.09
CA VAL A 60 -4.30 4.56 -4.70
C VAL A 60 -5.12 5.77 -4.25
N THR A 61 -4.74 7.00 -4.63
CA THR A 61 -5.52 8.21 -4.30
C THR A 61 -6.89 8.20 -4.97
N ILE A 62 -6.98 7.81 -6.26
CA ILE A 62 -8.26 7.72 -6.97
C ILE A 62 -9.12 6.59 -6.38
N ALA A 63 -8.54 5.42 -6.14
CA ALA A 63 -9.24 4.28 -5.54
C ALA A 63 -9.81 4.61 -4.15
N LEU A 64 -9.01 5.23 -3.27
CA LEU A 64 -9.46 5.64 -1.94
C LEU A 64 -10.48 6.79 -1.99
N ALA A 65 -10.37 7.73 -2.94
CA ALA A 65 -11.36 8.79 -3.12
C ALA A 65 -12.72 8.22 -3.54
N VAL A 66 -12.75 7.31 -4.53
CA VAL A 66 -13.99 6.64 -4.98
C VAL A 66 -14.59 5.80 -3.84
N ALA A 67 -13.78 5.00 -3.15
CA ALA A 67 -14.25 4.19 -2.01
C ALA A 67 -14.79 5.08 -0.87
N GLY A 68 -14.13 6.19 -0.56
CA GLY A 68 -14.59 7.17 0.42
C GLY A 68 -15.93 7.81 0.05
N THR A 69 -16.10 8.21 -1.21
CA THR A 69 -17.37 8.75 -1.73
C THR A 69 -18.51 7.73 -1.66
N VAL A 70 -18.26 6.47 -2.00
CA VAL A 70 -19.26 5.39 -1.88
C VAL A 70 -19.64 5.14 -0.42
N ASN A 71 -18.65 5.10 0.49
CA ASN A 71 -18.92 4.94 1.92
C ASN A 71 -19.72 6.13 2.50
N LEU A 72 -19.39 7.36 2.09
CA LEU A 72 -20.16 8.56 2.45
C LEU A 72 -21.60 8.48 1.92
N ALA A 73 -21.79 8.05 0.67
CA ALA A 73 -23.12 7.91 0.07
C ALA A 73 -23.99 6.89 0.81
N ILE A 74 -23.41 5.76 1.25
CA ILE A 74 -24.10 4.75 2.07
C ILE A 74 -24.48 5.33 3.45
N LEU A 75 -23.58 6.05 4.11
CA LEU A 75 -23.87 6.71 5.40
C LEU A 75 -24.97 7.77 5.29
N LEU A 76 -24.96 8.60 4.24
CA LEU A 76 -25.99 9.61 3.99
C LEU A 76 -27.34 8.98 3.63
N LEU A 77 -27.34 7.91 2.82
CA LEU A 77 -28.52 7.12 2.49
C LEU A 77 -29.16 6.51 3.75
N ALA A 78 -28.34 5.92 4.62
CA ALA A 78 -28.78 5.38 5.91
C ALA A 78 -29.40 6.50 6.76
N ALA A 79 -28.67 7.59 6.99
CA ALA A 79 -29.16 8.73 7.78
C ALA A 79 -30.44 9.38 7.22
N ALA A 80 -30.65 9.34 5.89
CA ALA A 80 -31.82 9.94 5.25
C ALA A 80 -33.09 9.07 5.27
N ASN A 81 -32.97 7.74 5.37
CA ASN A 81 -34.11 6.81 5.26
C ASN A 81 -34.39 6.00 6.54
N LEU A 82 -33.41 5.88 7.44
CA LEU A 82 -33.49 5.02 8.63
C LEU A 82 -33.61 5.85 9.94
N ALA A 83 -33.46 7.18 9.87
CA ALA A 83 -33.54 8.05 11.05
C ALA A 83 -34.94 8.06 11.67
N GLY A 84 -35.12 7.33 12.77
CA GLY A 84 -36.36 7.28 13.55
C GLY A 84 -37.26 6.08 13.26
N VAL A 85 -36.75 5.02 12.62
CA VAL A 85 -37.48 3.76 12.36
C VAL A 85 -36.77 2.62 13.09
N GLU A 86 -37.52 1.74 13.77
CA GLU A 86 -36.95 0.60 14.50
C GLU A 86 -36.56 -0.56 13.57
N GLY A 87 -35.50 -1.31 13.92
CA GLY A 87 -35.06 -2.52 13.18
C GLY A 87 -34.21 -2.26 11.93
N THR A 88 -33.83 -1.01 11.67
CA THR A 88 -33.20 -0.59 10.41
C THR A 88 -31.69 -0.79 10.30
N ASP A 89 -30.98 -1.11 11.38
CA ASP A 89 -29.51 -1.29 11.38
C ASP A 89 -29.03 -2.53 10.59
N SER A 90 -29.99 -3.30 10.06
CA SER A 90 -29.81 -4.48 9.24
C SER A 90 -29.52 -4.17 7.76
N LEU A 91 -28.87 -5.11 7.07
CA LEU A 91 -28.58 -4.95 5.64
C LEU A 91 -29.85 -5.06 4.77
N GLU A 92 -30.81 -5.83 5.28
CA GLU A 92 -32.17 -5.97 4.78
C GLU A 92 -32.91 -4.62 4.84
N GLY A 93 -32.75 -3.86 5.93
CA GLY A 93 -33.27 -2.49 6.07
C GLY A 93 -32.68 -1.53 5.03
N ALA A 94 -31.35 -1.58 4.81
CA ALA A 94 -30.70 -0.78 3.78
C ALA A 94 -31.18 -1.13 2.35
N TYR A 95 -31.45 -2.41 2.07
CA TYR A 95 -32.02 -2.84 0.78
C TYR A 95 -33.48 -2.37 0.62
N ALA A 96 -34.30 -2.43 1.67
CA ALA A 96 -35.68 -1.93 1.65
C ALA A 96 -35.72 -0.40 1.40
N ALA A 97 -34.91 0.37 2.12
CA ALA A 97 -34.78 1.81 1.91
C ALA A 97 -34.41 2.19 0.46
N LEU A 98 -33.47 1.46 -0.16
CA LEU A 98 -33.13 1.63 -1.58
C LEU A 98 -34.28 1.26 -2.51
N ARG A 99 -35.00 0.17 -2.21
CA ARG A 99 -36.10 -0.32 -3.04
C ARG A 99 -37.25 0.67 -3.08
N ASP A 100 -37.59 1.26 -1.94
CA ASP A 100 -38.78 2.09 -1.80
C ASP A 100 -38.48 3.57 -2.12
N GLY A 101 -37.26 4.05 -1.85
CA GLY A 101 -36.81 5.41 -2.19
C GLY A 101 -36.28 5.58 -3.62
N LEU A 102 -35.60 4.57 -4.19
CA LEU A 102 -34.92 4.65 -5.51
C LEU A 102 -35.35 3.54 -6.51
N GLY A 103 -36.26 2.65 -6.11
CA GLY A 103 -36.79 1.59 -6.96
C GLY A 103 -35.97 0.29 -6.93
N ALA A 104 -36.66 -0.83 -7.19
CA ALA A 104 -36.11 -2.18 -7.08
C ALA A 104 -34.86 -2.44 -7.93
N VAL A 105 -34.68 -1.75 -9.06
CA VAL A 105 -33.48 -1.87 -9.91
C VAL A 105 -32.23 -1.37 -9.18
N VAL A 106 -32.32 -0.23 -8.49
CA VAL A 106 -31.19 0.36 -7.75
C VAL A 106 -30.84 -0.51 -6.54
N ALA A 107 -31.85 -1.00 -5.81
CA ALA A 107 -31.65 -1.94 -4.71
C ALA A 107 -30.98 -3.25 -5.16
N THR A 108 -31.39 -3.79 -6.31
CA THR A 108 -30.80 -5.00 -6.90
C THR A 108 -29.33 -4.77 -7.29
N LEU A 109 -29.00 -3.63 -7.91
CA LEU A 109 -27.62 -3.27 -8.25
C LEU A 109 -26.75 -3.08 -7.00
N PHE A 110 -27.29 -2.51 -5.92
CA PHE A 110 -26.60 -2.42 -4.63
C PHE A 110 -26.31 -3.80 -4.03
N ALA A 111 -27.29 -4.72 -4.01
CA ALA A 111 -27.09 -6.07 -3.49
C ALA A 111 -26.02 -6.85 -4.29
N ILE A 112 -26.03 -6.74 -5.62
CA ILE A 112 -25.00 -7.32 -6.50
C ILE A 112 -23.63 -6.67 -6.23
N GLY A 113 -23.58 -5.34 -6.10
CA GLY A 113 -22.35 -4.60 -5.80
C GLY A 113 -21.74 -4.96 -4.44
N LEU A 114 -22.57 -5.17 -3.42
CA LEU A 114 -22.14 -5.60 -2.09
C LEU A 114 -21.60 -7.04 -2.11
N LEU A 115 -22.29 -7.97 -2.79
CA LEU A 115 -21.81 -9.33 -2.98
C LEU A 115 -20.47 -9.35 -3.74
N ALA A 116 -20.34 -8.56 -4.81
CA ALA A 116 -19.10 -8.43 -5.56
C ALA A 116 -17.96 -7.83 -4.70
N SER A 117 -18.27 -6.82 -3.88
CA SER A 117 -17.33 -6.23 -2.91
C SER A 117 -16.86 -7.24 -1.87
N GLY A 118 -17.76 -8.06 -1.32
CA GLY A 118 -17.43 -9.13 -0.37
C GLY A 118 -16.50 -10.19 -0.97
N LEU A 119 -16.77 -10.61 -2.22
CA LEU A 119 -15.91 -11.57 -2.95
C LEU A 119 -14.53 -10.97 -3.30
N ALA A 120 -14.49 -9.70 -3.72
CA ALA A 120 -13.25 -8.99 -4.01
C ALA A 120 -12.39 -8.80 -2.75
N SER A 121 -13.00 -8.31 -1.65
CA SER A 121 -12.35 -8.11 -0.36
C SER A 121 -11.81 -9.42 0.22
N THR A 122 -12.60 -10.51 0.18
CA THR A 122 -12.16 -11.86 0.58
C THR A 122 -10.93 -12.31 -0.23
N SER A 123 -10.90 -12.02 -1.53
CA SER A 123 -9.78 -12.38 -2.41
C SER A 123 -8.53 -11.57 -2.08
N VAL A 124 -8.64 -10.25 -1.95
CA VAL A 124 -7.52 -9.36 -1.58
C VAL A 124 -6.98 -9.69 -0.18
N GLY A 125 -7.86 -9.90 0.80
CA GLY A 125 -7.49 -10.34 2.15
C GLY A 125 -6.78 -11.70 2.15
N ALA A 126 -7.21 -12.63 1.30
CA ALA A 126 -6.53 -13.91 1.15
C ALA A 126 -5.11 -13.77 0.54
N TYR A 127 -4.86 -12.80 -0.36
CA TYR A 127 -3.51 -12.51 -0.86
C TYR A 127 -2.65 -11.77 0.18
N ALA A 128 -3.19 -10.74 0.84
CA ALA A 128 -2.50 -10.01 1.90
C ALA A 128 -2.08 -10.93 3.06
N GLY A 129 -2.98 -11.82 3.50
CA GLY A 129 -2.68 -12.84 4.51
C GLY A 129 -1.61 -13.83 4.05
N ALA A 130 -1.54 -14.17 2.76
CA ALA A 130 -0.47 -15.02 2.23
C ALA A 130 0.91 -14.36 2.37
N GLU A 131 1.01 -13.08 2.01
CA GLU A 131 2.27 -12.34 2.07
C GLU A 131 2.70 -12.09 3.53
N ILE A 132 1.76 -11.77 4.42
CA ILE A 132 2.02 -11.64 5.86
C ILE A 132 2.56 -12.95 6.46
N MET A 133 1.96 -14.10 6.15
CA MET A 133 2.46 -15.40 6.63
C MET A 133 3.81 -15.78 6.03
N ASN A 134 4.05 -15.50 4.74
CA ASN A 134 5.31 -15.79 4.07
C ASN A 134 6.45 -14.87 4.55
N GLY A 135 6.16 -13.59 4.79
CA GLY A 135 7.14 -12.58 5.24
C GLY A 135 7.47 -12.64 6.74
N LEU A 136 6.45 -12.72 7.61
CA LEU A 136 6.64 -12.66 9.07
C LEU A 136 6.77 -14.04 9.72
N LEU A 137 5.91 -14.98 9.35
CA LEU A 137 5.88 -16.34 9.95
C LEU A 137 6.69 -17.36 9.16
N ARG A 138 7.17 -17.00 7.96
CA ARG A 138 7.85 -17.90 6.98
C ARG A 138 7.04 -19.17 6.65
N ALA A 139 5.72 -19.13 6.84
CA ALA A 139 4.83 -20.26 6.75
C ALA A 139 3.99 -20.22 5.45
N ARG A 140 3.95 -21.34 4.72
CA ARG A 140 3.18 -21.46 3.47
C ARG A 140 1.97 -22.36 3.65
N ILE A 141 0.89 -21.80 4.18
CA ILE A 141 -0.39 -22.50 4.33
C ILE A 141 -1.13 -22.57 2.98
N PRO A 142 -1.58 -23.76 2.52
CA PRO A 142 -2.33 -23.91 1.27
C PRO A 142 -3.60 -23.04 1.21
N LEU A 143 -3.95 -22.57 0.00
CA LEU A 143 -5.08 -21.66 -0.21
C LEU A 143 -6.41 -22.23 0.32
N VAL A 144 -6.64 -23.53 0.12
CA VAL A 144 -7.85 -24.23 0.60
C VAL A 144 -7.91 -24.27 2.12
N VAL A 145 -6.81 -24.63 2.79
CA VAL A 145 -6.74 -24.68 4.27
C VAL A 145 -6.97 -23.29 4.86
N ARG A 146 -6.33 -22.24 4.31
CA ARG A 146 -6.57 -20.85 4.73
C ARG A 146 -8.05 -20.47 4.56
N ARG A 147 -8.65 -20.77 3.40
CA ARG A 147 -10.05 -20.42 3.11
C ARG A 147 -11.03 -21.14 4.05
N LEU A 148 -10.78 -22.41 4.37
CA LEU A 148 -11.56 -23.16 5.37
C LEU A 148 -11.44 -22.53 6.76
N VAL A 149 -10.22 -22.24 7.23
CA VAL A 149 -9.99 -21.61 8.55
C VAL A 149 -10.67 -20.24 8.67
N THR A 150 -10.73 -19.45 7.60
CA THR A 150 -11.46 -18.17 7.61
C THR A 150 -12.98 -18.29 7.49
N LEU A 151 -13.48 -19.37 6.86
CA LEU A 151 -14.90 -19.49 6.47
C LEU A 151 -15.71 -20.36 7.45
N VAL A 152 -15.09 -21.36 8.08
CA VAL A 152 -15.75 -22.21 9.09
C VAL A 152 -16.28 -21.40 10.28
N PRO A 153 -15.53 -20.45 10.90
CA PRO A 153 -16.06 -19.64 11.99
C PRO A 153 -17.29 -18.81 11.57
N ALA A 154 -17.25 -18.21 10.37
CA ALA A 154 -18.35 -17.42 9.84
C ALA A 154 -19.61 -18.28 9.59
N LEU A 155 -19.45 -19.49 9.04
CA LEU A 155 -20.57 -20.43 8.87
C LEU A 155 -21.13 -20.93 10.22
N LEU A 156 -20.29 -21.15 11.23
CA LEU A 156 -20.75 -21.57 12.56
C LEU A 156 -21.53 -20.46 13.26
N ILE A 157 -21.09 -19.21 13.16
CA ILE A 157 -21.80 -18.03 13.70
C ILE A 157 -23.17 -17.86 13.00
N LEU A 158 -23.20 -17.98 11.67
CA LEU A 158 -24.44 -17.93 10.88
C LEU A 158 -25.40 -19.08 11.22
N ALA A 159 -24.89 -20.32 11.31
CA ALA A 159 -25.70 -21.50 11.64
C ALA A 159 -26.22 -21.49 13.09
N ALA A 160 -25.55 -20.76 14.00
CA ALA A 160 -26.02 -20.51 15.36
C ALA A 160 -27.07 -19.38 15.46
N GLY A 161 -27.42 -18.73 14.34
CA GLY A 161 -28.44 -17.66 14.32
C GLY A 161 -27.99 -16.36 14.99
N VAL A 162 -26.68 -16.12 15.12
CA VAL A 162 -26.13 -14.88 15.69
C VAL A 162 -26.36 -13.72 14.72
N ASP A 163 -26.73 -12.57 15.26
CA ASP A 163 -26.94 -11.33 14.50
C ASP A 163 -25.69 -10.98 13.63
N PRO A 164 -25.84 -10.89 12.29
CA PRO A 164 -24.76 -10.50 11.39
C PRO A 164 -24.13 -9.15 11.74
N THR A 165 -24.91 -8.22 12.29
CA THR A 165 -24.48 -6.88 12.72
C THR A 165 -23.47 -7.00 13.86
N LEU A 166 -23.74 -7.85 14.86
CA LEU A 166 -22.79 -8.11 15.95
C LEU A 166 -21.53 -8.84 15.44
N ALA A 167 -21.67 -9.78 14.51
CA ALA A 167 -20.52 -10.43 13.88
C ALA A 167 -19.63 -9.43 13.10
N LEU A 168 -20.23 -8.44 12.43
CA LEU A 168 -19.52 -7.35 11.75
C LEU A 168 -18.85 -6.39 12.74
N VAL A 169 -19.52 -6.01 13.83
CA VAL A 169 -18.95 -5.15 14.89
C VAL A 169 -17.76 -5.85 15.57
N LEU A 170 -17.90 -7.12 15.94
CA LEU A 170 -16.79 -7.92 16.50
C LEU A 170 -15.63 -8.06 15.50
N SER A 171 -15.92 -8.15 14.20
CA SER A 171 -14.89 -8.13 13.15
C SER A 171 -14.14 -6.79 13.09
N GLN A 172 -14.82 -5.65 13.32
CA GLN A 172 -14.15 -4.36 13.46
C GLN A 172 -13.28 -4.31 14.72
N VAL A 173 -13.78 -4.80 15.87
CA VAL A 173 -13.02 -4.87 17.14
C VAL A 173 -11.71 -5.63 16.97
N VAL A 174 -11.72 -6.79 16.29
CA VAL A 174 -10.50 -7.56 15.98
C VAL A 174 -9.56 -6.78 15.05
N LEU A 175 -10.09 -6.08 14.05
CA LEU A 175 -9.29 -5.24 13.15
C LEU A 175 -8.68 -4.03 13.89
N SER A 176 -9.42 -3.41 14.82
CA SER A 176 -8.97 -2.30 15.67
C SER A 176 -7.73 -2.64 16.49
N PHE A 177 -7.63 -3.87 17.01
CA PHE A 177 -6.41 -4.36 17.65
C PHE A 177 -5.23 -4.52 16.67
N GLY A 178 -5.47 -4.89 15.42
CA GLY A 178 -4.42 -5.09 14.41
C GLY A 178 -3.83 -3.79 13.83
N ILE A 179 -4.65 -2.74 13.68
CA ILE A 179 -4.26 -1.43 13.13
C ILE A 179 -2.98 -0.83 13.74
N PRO A 180 -2.81 -0.71 15.08
CA PRO A 180 -1.58 -0.15 15.66
C PRO A 180 -0.31 -0.92 15.27
N PHE A 181 -0.37 -2.26 15.25
CA PHE A 181 0.76 -3.12 14.89
C PHE A 181 1.12 -3.05 13.40
N ALA A 182 0.20 -2.62 12.54
CA ALA A 182 0.49 -2.32 11.13
C ALA A 182 1.04 -0.89 10.95
N LEU A 183 0.39 0.12 11.53
CA LEU A 183 0.72 1.52 11.30
C LEU A 183 2.06 1.96 11.93
N VAL A 184 2.35 1.55 13.17
CA VAL A 184 3.55 2.02 13.87
C VAL A 184 4.84 1.53 13.17
N PRO A 185 4.99 0.25 12.80
CA PRO A 185 6.13 -0.19 11.98
C PRO A 185 6.16 0.44 10.59
N LEU A 186 5.00 0.64 9.93
CA LEU A 186 4.96 1.28 8.61
C LEU A 186 5.50 2.71 8.63
N VAL A 187 5.09 3.53 9.60
CA VAL A 187 5.60 4.90 9.76
C VAL A 187 7.08 4.89 10.18
N ALA A 188 7.47 4.00 11.09
CA ALA A 188 8.86 3.88 11.55
C ALA A 188 9.82 3.43 10.43
N LEU A 189 9.42 2.49 9.58
CA LEU A 189 10.21 2.02 8.44
C LEU A 189 10.23 3.04 7.31
N THR A 190 9.09 3.68 6.99
CA THR A 190 9.04 4.66 5.89
C THR A 190 9.88 5.93 6.14
N ALA A 191 10.20 6.23 7.40
CA ALA A 191 11.10 7.33 7.78
C ALA A 191 12.60 6.99 7.68
N ARG A 192 12.99 5.70 7.69
CA ARG A 192 14.40 5.28 7.77
C ARG A 192 15.12 5.41 6.42
N ALA A 193 16.27 6.09 6.45
CA ALA A 193 17.15 6.19 5.29
C ALA A 193 17.79 4.84 4.93
N GLU A 194 18.05 3.99 5.92
CA GLU A 194 18.58 2.62 5.76
C GLU A 194 17.66 1.72 4.91
N VAL A 195 16.34 1.94 4.97
CA VAL A 195 15.33 1.07 4.35
C VAL A 195 14.89 1.57 2.97
N LEU A 196 14.83 2.89 2.78
CA LEU A 196 14.30 3.51 1.55
C LEU A 196 15.28 4.43 0.80
N GLY A 197 16.47 4.69 1.35
CA GLY A 197 17.48 5.56 0.75
C GLY A 197 16.92 6.93 0.35
N ILE A 198 17.12 7.28 -0.92
CA ILE A 198 16.62 8.52 -1.54
C ILE A 198 15.08 8.63 -1.59
N HIS A 199 14.36 7.51 -1.46
CA HIS A 199 12.89 7.45 -1.51
C HIS A 199 12.22 7.55 -0.13
N ARG A 200 12.98 7.75 0.96
CA ARG A 200 12.42 7.88 2.32
C ARG A 200 11.40 9.00 2.42
N ASN A 201 10.51 8.89 3.39
CA ASN A 201 9.45 9.88 3.58
C ASN A 201 10.01 11.25 3.98
N ARG A 202 9.42 12.34 3.48
CA ARG A 202 9.82 13.72 3.85
C ARG A 202 9.34 14.04 5.26
N ARG A 203 10.08 14.86 6.03
CA ARG A 203 9.73 15.22 7.43
C ARG A 203 8.25 15.60 7.60
N VAL A 204 7.70 16.44 6.71
CA VAL A 204 6.27 16.83 6.71
C VAL A 204 5.34 15.62 6.58
N THR A 205 5.62 14.72 5.64
CA THR A 205 4.82 13.52 5.39
C THR A 205 5.01 12.46 6.48
N THR A 206 6.19 12.39 7.12
CA THR A 206 6.39 11.59 8.34
C THR A 206 5.55 12.14 9.49
N ILE A 207 5.56 13.45 9.72
CA ILE A 207 4.75 14.09 10.77
C ILE A 207 3.25 13.85 10.50
N ALA A 208 2.78 14.03 9.27
CA ALA A 208 1.41 13.72 8.89
C ALA A 208 1.05 12.24 9.11
N GLY A 209 1.96 11.30 8.79
CA GLY A 209 1.79 9.88 9.05
C GLY A 209 1.75 9.52 10.54
N VAL A 210 2.58 10.17 11.37
CA VAL A 210 2.55 10.04 12.84
C VAL A 210 1.23 10.57 13.39
N LEU A 211 0.81 11.79 13.01
CA LEU A 211 -0.44 12.40 13.46
C LEU A 211 -1.66 11.56 13.07
N ALA A 212 -1.73 11.09 11.82
CA ALA A 212 -2.79 10.20 11.37
C ALA A 212 -2.79 8.86 12.12
N SER A 213 -1.61 8.29 12.42
CA SER A 213 -1.51 7.05 13.19
C SER A 213 -1.95 7.24 14.64
N VAL A 214 -1.52 8.32 15.30
CA VAL A 214 -1.95 8.65 16.67
C VAL A 214 -3.47 8.90 16.73
N PHE A 215 -4.02 9.63 15.76
CA PHE A 215 -5.46 9.88 15.66
C PHE A 215 -6.26 8.58 15.45
N LEU A 216 -5.85 7.73 14.50
CA LEU A 216 -6.49 6.43 14.27
C LEU A 216 -6.37 5.52 15.49
N ILE A 217 -5.20 5.44 16.14
CA ILE A 217 -5.02 4.63 17.34
C ILE A 217 -5.91 5.15 18.48
N ALA A 218 -6.01 6.47 18.69
CA ALA A 218 -6.90 7.06 19.68
C ALA A 218 -8.38 6.70 19.41
N LEU A 219 -8.86 6.84 18.16
CA LEU A 219 -10.22 6.46 17.79
C LEU A 219 -10.50 4.96 18.01
N ASN A 220 -9.55 4.09 17.67
CA ASN A 220 -9.69 2.65 17.91
C ASN A 220 -9.70 2.31 19.40
N VAL A 221 -8.89 2.99 20.23
CA VAL A 221 -8.93 2.84 21.70
C VAL A 221 -10.25 3.33 22.27
N THR A 222 -10.81 4.45 21.79
CA THR A 222 -12.14 4.93 22.19
C THR A 222 -13.26 3.96 21.80
N LEU A 223 -13.21 3.40 20.59
CA LEU A 223 -14.17 2.40 20.13
C LEU A 223 -14.11 1.13 21.00
N LEU A 224 -12.90 0.60 21.23
CA LEU A 224 -12.69 -0.55 22.12
C LEU A 224 -13.16 -0.26 23.54
N TRP A 225 -12.86 0.92 24.08
CA TRP A 225 -13.32 1.33 25.41
C TRP A 225 -14.85 1.32 25.49
N LEU A 226 -15.54 1.95 24.54
CA LEU A 226 -17.02 1.99 24.49
C LEU A 226 -17.63 0.57 24.45
N VAL A 227 -17.11 -0.30 23.58
CA VAL A 227 -17.57 -1.70 23.46
C VAL A 227 -17.36 -2.50 24.74
N PHE A 228 -16.30 -2.23 25.51
CA PHE A 228 -16.04 -2.92 26.79
C PHE A 228 -16.67 -2.23 28.02
N SER A 229 -16.98 -0.93 27.96
CA SER A 229 -17.63 -0.19 29.06
C SER A 229 -19.14 -0.33 29.09
N GLY A 230 -19.73 -0.78 27.99
CA GLY A 230 -21.17 -0.87 27.75
C GLY A 230 -21.58 0.04 26.60
N GLY A 231 -22.10 -0.60 25.54
CA GLY A 231 -23.08 0.00 24.64
C GLY A 231 -24.49 -0.34 25.10
#